data_AF-A0AAU6FX19-F1
#
_entry.id   AF-A0AAU6FX19-F1
#
_cell.length_a   1.000
_cell.length_b   1.000
_cell.length_c   1.000
_cell.angle_alpha   90.00
_cell.angle_beta   90.00
_cell.angle_gamma   90.00
#
_symmetry.space_group_name_H-M   'P 1'
#
loop_
_entity.id
_entity.type
_entity.pdbx_description
1 polymer ?
#
loop_
_entity_poly.entity_id
_entity_poly.type
_entity_poly.pdbx_seq_one_letter_code
_entity_poly.pdbx_strand_id
1 'polypeptide(L)'
;MTSKQRTRLALALTTAGALSVALLSPAAQAGADGVRPECPRGLACDWVPAAYQQTGDPADKETYGNYDTADRPHSNKIKFIVLHDTEEDFDTTLKIFQNPLKQTSAHYVVRSGDGHVTQMVKNKDVAWQAGNWYLNTHSIGIEQEGVATEGAKWYTPEMYRSTAALVRYLAAKYDIPLDRQHIIGHDGVPPTSAAGTASMHWDPGTYWDWNRFMALLGKLTVPTARKSSELITVSPRFKDNKQAFRDCEKNIDLPVQGSSAVPLHTEPDTASPLFSDPGLHTDGSPGTNCAADWGSKISATQQAVVADHAPGWTAIWWYGKKAWFQTPARTRTTTPTAGYVVRPKAGKAEVPVYGVAYPEKSEYPADFADQRVGTALQYTIKAGQSYPGGGEAPTGFFYAPTIDASYPLDHAYFRGKEKYVTVQIGHRIAFVKASDVDIVRAH
;
A
#
# COMPACT_ATOMS: atom_id res chain seq x y z
N MET A 1 -8.98 -11.92 -20.29
CA MET A 1 -7.65 -12.07 -19.70
C MET A 1 -7.74 -13.08 -18.57
N THR A 2 -7.00 -14.19 -18.67
CA THR A 2 -7.04 -15.32 -17.72
C THR A 2 -6.49 -14.94 -16.34
N SER A 3 -6.69 -15.78 -15.32
CA SER A 3 -5.98 -15.67 -14.02
C SER A 3 -4.45 -15.57 -14.19
N LYS A 4 -3.90 -16.08 -15.31
CA LYS A 4 -2.49 -15.94 -15.69
C LYS A 4 -2.06 -14.51 -16.11
N GLN A 5 -3.00 -13.63 -16.47
CA GLN A 5 -2.74 -12.27 -16.95
C GLN A 5 -3.00 -11.16 -15.93
N ARG A 6 -3.63 -11.45 -14.78
CA ARG A 6 -3.87 -10.47 -13.70
C ARG A 6 -2.59 -9.96 -13.00
N THR A 7 -1.41 -10.37 -13.50
CA THR A 7 -0.08 -9.90 -13.11
C THR A 7 0.50 -8.86 -14.08
N ARG A 8 -0.19 -8.48 -15.16
CA ARG A 8 0.28 -7.48 -16.14
C ARG A 8 -0.88 -6.74 -16.80
N LEU A 9 -1.25 -5.57 -16.26
CA LEU A 9 -1.65 -4.33 -16.94
C LEU A 9 -2.40 -3.42 -15.96
N ALA A 10 -1.77 -2.35 -15.52
CA ALA A 10 -2.44 -1.07 -15.33
C ALA A 10 -1.71 -0.12 -16.29
N LEU A 11 -2.31 0.16 -17.44
CA LEU A 11 -1.73 1.01 -18.47
C LEU A 11 -2.15 2.47 -18.19
N ALA A 12 -1.15 3.34 -18.05
CA ALA A 12 -1.31 4.79 -18.00
C ALA A 12 -2.17 5.28 -19.19
N LEU A 13 -3.18 6.09 -18.92
CA LEU A 13 -3.98 6.77 -19.93
C LEU A 13 -3.51 8.21 -20.04
N THR A 14 -3.07 8.57 -21.24
CA THR A 14 -2.68 9.91 -21.63
C THR A 14 -3.91 10.81 -21.86
N THR A 15 -3.75 12.07 -21.46
CA THR A 15 -4.73 13.15 -21.52
C THR A 15 -5.08 13.59 -22.94
N ALA A 16 -6.36 13.82 -23.21
CA ALA A 16 -6.85 14.88 -24.11
C ALA A 16 -8.30 15.23 -23.77
N GLY A 17 -8.54 16.46 -23.33
CA GLY A 17 -9.86 16.94 -22.90
C GLY A 17 -10.71 17.56 -24.02
N ALA A 18 -12.01 17.68 -23.74
CA ALA A 18 -12.85 18.82 -24.11
C ALA A 18 -14.15 18.78 -23.29
N LEU A 19 -14.52 19.93 -22.72
CA LEU A 19 -15.69 20.17 -21.86
C LEU A 19 -17.02 20.03 -22.62
N SER A 20 -18.07 19.63 -21.88
CA SER A 20 -19.38 20.30 -21.93
C SER A 20 -20.10 20.13 -20.59
N VAL A 21 -20.46 21.28 -19.98
CA VAL A 21 -21.15 21.40 -18.70
C VAL A 21 -22.65 21.28 -18.92
N ALA A 22 -23.29 20.35 -18.21
CA ALA A 22 -24.73 20.41 -17.94
C ALA A 22 -24.92 20.23 -16.43
N LEU A 23 -25.30 21.33 -15.77
CA LEU A 23 -25.68 21.36 -14.35
C LEU A 23 -27.05 20.70 -14.19
N LEU A 24 -27.07 19.52 -13.57
CA LEU A 24 -28.26 18.95 -12.95
C LEU A 24 -27.88 18.57 -11.51
N SER A 25 -28.55 19.20 -10.55
CA SER A 25 -28.46 18.85 -9.12
C SER A 25 -28.90 17.39 -8.93
N PRO A 26 -28.17 16.55 -8.17
CA PRO A 26 -28.70 15.26 -7.78
C PRO A 26 -29.57 15.45 -6.54
N ALA A 27 -30.87 15.24 -6.72
CA ALA A 27 -31.70 14.69 -5.67
C ALA A 27 -31.10 13.34 -5.27
N ALA A 28 -31.01 13.06 -3.97
CA ALA A 28 -30.57 11.78 -3.43
C ALA A 28 -31.40 10.64 -4.03
N GLN A 29 -30.83 9.93 -5.00
CA GLN A 29 -31.47 8.77 -5.60
C GLN A 29 -30.99 7.54 -4.85
N ALA A 30 -31.94 6.90 -4.19
CA ALA A 30 -31.78 5.64 -3.49
C ALA A 30 -30.96 4.67 -4.35
N GLY A 31 -29.90 4.11 -3.76
CA GLY A 31 -29.01 3.18 -4.43
C GLY A 31 -29.77 2.02 -5.06
N ALA A 32 -29.24 1.54 -6.19
CA ALA A 32 -29.71 0.33 -6.84
C ALA A 32 -29.84 -0.81 -5.80
N ASP A 33 -31.03 -1.40 -5.72
CA ASP A 33 -31.35 -2.66 -5.05
C ASP A 33 -30.97 -2.82 -3.57
N GLY A 34 -31.46 -1.95 -2.67
CA GLY A 34 -31.60 -2.29 -1.24
C GLY A 34 -30.31 -2.66 -0.47
N VAL A 35 -29.13 -2.49 -1.07
CA VAL A 35 -27.83 -2.73 -0.44
C VAL A 35 -27.50 -1.51 0.40
N ARG A 36 -27.37 -1.72 1.71
CA ARG A 36 -26.89 -0.70 2.63
C ARG A 36 -25.36 -0.68 2.60
N PRO A 37 -24.72 0.47 2.35
CA PRO A 37 -23.27 0.55 2.39
C PRO A 37 -22.72 0.29 3.79
N GLU A 38 -21.57 -0.35 3.86
CA GLU A 38 -20.87 -0.79 5.06
C GLU A 38 -20.00 0.32 5.65
N CYS A 39 -20.62 1.46 5.96
CA CYS A 39 -19.97 2.65 6.51
C CYS A 39 -20.34 2.91 7.98
N PRO A 40 -19.51 3.63 8.76
CA PRO A 40 -19.89 4.05 10.10
C PRO A 40 -21.12 4.97 10.08
N ARG A 41 -21.92 4.90 11.14
CA ARG A 41 -23.07 5.79 11.32
C ARG A 41 -22.62 7.26 11.31
N GLY A 42 -23.32 8.09 10.55
CA GLY A 42 -23.06 9.53 10.47
C GLY A 42 -22.05 9.93 9.39
N LEU A 43 -21.40 8.98 8.72
CA LEU A 43 -20.63 9.25 7.52
C LEU A 43 -21.56 9.35 6.31
N ALA A 44 -21.42 10.40 5.51
CA ALA A 44 -22.11 10.51 4.21
C ALA A 44 -21.57 9.41 3.30
N CYS A 45 -22.37 8.36 3.12
CA CYS A 45 -21.94 7.18 2.41
C CYS A 45 -23.08 6.52 1.64
N ASP A 46 -22.86 6.25 0.36
CA ASP A 46 -23.80 5.57 -0.53
C ASP A 46 -23.18 4.31 -1.17
N TRP A 47 -23.97 3.65 -2.01
CA TRP A 47 -23.60 2.43 -2.72
C TRP A 47 -23.76 2.65 -4.22
N VAL A 48 -22.67 2.50 -4.96
CA VAL A 48 -22.65 2.50 -6.42
C VAL A 48 -21.78 1.33 -6.86
N PRO A 49 -22.35 0.21 -7.33
CA PRO A 49 -21.60 -1.02 -7.52
C PRO A 49 -20.55 -0.88 -8.63
N ALA A 50 -19.35 -1.42 -8.38
CA ALA A 50 -18.40 -1.72 -9.45
C ALA A 50 -18.96 -2.84 -10.36
N ALA A 51 -18.52 -2.89 -11.61
CA ALA A 51 -19.02 -3.86 -12.56
C ALA A 51 -18.48 -5.26 -12.28
N TYR A 52 -19.37 -6.24 -12.17
CA TYR A 52 -19.04 -7.66 -12.17
C TYR A 52 -19.76 -8.34 -13.31
N GLN A 53 -19.08 -8.41 -14.44
CA GLN A 53 -19.67 -8.89 -15.68
C GLN A 53 -18.61 -9.58 -16.52
N GLN A 54 -19.01 -10.68 -17.16
CA GLN A 54 -18.18 -11.37 -18.14
C GLN A 54 -17.96 -10.45 -19.34
N THR A 55 -16.73 -10.40 -19.85
CA THR A 55 -16.34 -9.59 -21.00
C THR A 55 -15.76 -10.49 -22.09
N GLY A 56 -15.99 -10.15 -23.35
CA GLY A 56 -15.52 -10.97 -24.47
C GLY A 56 -16.39 -12.22 -24.73
N ASP A 57 -15.74 -13.35 -25.01
CA ASP A 57 -16.41 -14.61 -25.38
C ASP A 57 -17.23 -15.17 -24.21
N PRO A 58 -18.55 -15.40 -24.35
CA PRO A 58 -19.39 -16.01 -23.32
C PRO A 58 -18.95 -17.40 -22.84
N ALA A 59 -18.15 -18.13 -23.63
CA ALA A 59 -17.56 -19.40 -23.23
C ALA A 59 -16.31 -19.24 -22.35
N ASP A 60 -15.60 -18.11 -22.41
CA ASP A 60 -14.43 -17.83 -21.59
C ASP A 60 -14.85 -17.21 -20.24
N LYS A 61 -14.99 -18.08 -19.23
CA LYS A 61 -15.37 -17.66 -17.87
C LYS A 61 -14.28 -16.94 -17.11
N GLU A 62 -13.05 -16.90 -17.61
CA GLU A 62 -11.92 -16.25 -16.92
C GLU A 62 -11.81 -14.75 -17.25
N THR A 63 -12.51 -14.30 -18.29
CA THR A 63 -12.50 -12.90 -18.74
C THR A 63 -13.73 -12.16 -18.22
N TYR A 64 -13.55 -11.39 -17.14
CA TYR A 64 -14.59 -10.57 -16.51
C TYR A 64 -14.01 -9.36 -15.80
N GLY A 65 -14.90 -8.50 -15.29
CA GLY A 65 -14.57 -7.19 -14.73
C GLY A 65 -14.37 -7.13 -13.22
N ASN A 66 -13.36 -6.33 -12.88
CA ASN A 66 -13.14 -5.45 -11.73
C ASN A 66 -13.03 -6.03 -10.32
N TYR A 67 -13.65 -7.15 -9.95
CA TYR A 67 -13.46 -7.76 -8.63
C TYR A 67 -13.73 -9.26 -8.67
N ASP A 68 -13.47 -9.98 -7.58
CA ASP A 68 -13.85 -11.40 -7.39
C ASP A 68 -14.81 -11.55 -6.22
N THR A 69 -15.83 -12.41 -6.36
CA THR A 69 -16.70 -12.70 -5.21
C THR A 69 -15.95 -13.50 -4.15
N ALA A 70 -16.28 -13.29 -2.89
CA ALA A 70 -15.70 -14.07 -1.78
C ALA A 70 -16.62 -14.03 -0.55
N ASP A 71 -16.16 -14.71 0.51
CA ASP A 71 -16.81 -14.74 1.83
C ASP A 71 -15.84 -14.28 2.92
N ARG A 72 -15.18 -13.14 2.70
CA ARG A 72 -14.30 -12.54 3.71
C ARG A 72 -15.14 -11.91 4.84
N PRO A 73 -14.70 -11.99 6.10
CA PRO A 73 -13.43 -12.56 6.58
C PRO A 73 -13.51 -14.06 6.95
N HIS A 74 -14.59 -14.79 6.63
CA HIS A 74 -14.75 -16.21 6.98
C HIS A 74 -13.74 -17.10 6.22
N SER A 75 -13.55 -16.84 4.93
CA SER A 75 -12.57 -17.55 4.10
C SER A 75 -11.13 -17.15 4.47
N ASN A 76 -10.78 -15.89 4.22
CA ASN A 76 -9.46 -15.31 4.45
C ASN A 76 -9.59 -13.97 5.17
N LYS A 77 -8.61 -13.67 6.04
CA LYS A 77 -8.67 -12.53 6.96
C LYS A 77 -8.46 -11.20 6.23
N ILE A 78 -9.20 -10.18 6.60
CA ILE A 78 -8.91 -8.79 6.20
C ILE A 78 -7.97 -8.21 7.25
N LYS A 79 -6.73 -7.91 6.86
CA LYS A 79 -5.65 -7.45 7.75
C LYS A 79 -5.02 -6.13 7.35
N PHE A 80 -5.30 -5.64 6.14
CA PHE A 80 -4.71 -4.40 5.64
C PHE A 80 -5.79 -3.45 5.16
N ILE A 81 -5.48 -2.16 5.20
CA ILE A 81 -6.19 -1.13 4.46
C ILE A 81 -5.15 -0.46 3.56
N VAL A 82 -5.43 -0.43 2.26
CA VAL A 82 -4.56 0.24 1.27
C VAL A 82 -5.25 1.54 0.87
N LEU A 83 -4.52 2.64 1.02
CA LEU A 83 -4.92 3.96 0.58
C LEU A 83 -4.30 4.26 -0.78
N HIS A 84 -5.12 4.84 -1.64
CA HIS A 84 -4.78 5.20 -3.01
C HIS A 84 -5.23 6.62 -3.32
N ASP A 85 -4.68 7.23 -4.35
CA ASP A 85 -5.38 8.28 -5.06
C ASP A 85 -5.75 7.84 -6.48
N THR A 86 -6.79 8.46 -7.02
CA THR A 86 -7.47 7.99 -8.22
C THR A 86 -6.78 8.38 -9.52
N GLU A 87 -5.89 9.37 -9.50
CA GLU A 87 -5.36 10.11 -10.65
C GLU A 87 -6.47 10.69 -11.57
N GLU A 88 -7.70 10.82 -11.05
CA GLU A 88 -8.93 11.19 -11.77
C GLU A 88 -9.91 11.91 -10.84
N ASP A 89 -10.93 12.57 -11.39
CA ASP A 89 -12.06 13.10 -10.61
C ASP A 89 -13.02 11.99 -10.15
N PHE A 90 -13.83 12.30 -9.12
CA PHE A 90 -14.72 11.35 -8.46
C PHE A 90 -15.70 10.66 -9.42
N ASP A 91 -16.39 11.42 -10.28
CA ASP A 91 -17.39 10.86 -11.20
C ASP A 91 -16.73 9.99 -12.27
N THR A 92 -15.54 10.38 -12.73
CA THR A 92 -14.72 9.60 -13.66
C THR A 92 -14.26 8.30 -13.01
N THR A 93 -13.80 8.32 -11.76
CA THR A 93 -13.45 7.11 -11.01
C THR A 93 -14.62 6.13 -10.92
N LEU A 94 -15.82 6.60 -10.58
CA LEU A 94 -17.01 5.73 -10.51
C LEU A 94 -17.30 5.07 -11.87
N LYS A 95 -17.24 5.84 -12.96
CA LYS A 95 -17.44 5.32 -14.33
C LYS A 95 -16.38 4.29 -14.73
N ILE A 96 -15.13 4.49 -14.33
CA ILE A 96 -14.05 3.52 -14.56
C ILE A 96 -14.38 2.20 -13.86
N PHE A 97 -14.74 2.24 -12.58
CA PHE A 97 -15.07 1.03 -11.81
C PHE A 97 -16.40 0.39 -12.22
N GLN A 98 -17.31 1.13 -12.86
CA GLN A 98 -18.52 0.62 -13.49
C GLN A 98 -18.32 0.07 -14.90
N ASN A 99 -17.11 0.17 -15.47
CA ASN A 99 -16.80 -0.41 -16.76
C ASN A 99 -16.01 -1.74 -16.56
N PRO A 100 -16.60 -2.91 -16.89
CA PRO A 100 -15.96 -4.20 -16.65
C PRO A 100 -14.72 -4.43 -17.53
N LEU A 101 -14.50 -3.61 -18.56
CA LEU A 101 -13.31 -3.66 -19.41
C LEU A 101 -12.09 -2.99 -18.77
N LYS A 102 -12.26 -2.26 -17.66
CA LYS A 102 -11.16 -1.55 -17.00
C LYS A 102 -10.30 -2.45 -16.11
N GLN A 103 -10.86 -3.55 -15.62
CA GLN A 103 -10.17 -4.55 -14.81
C GLN A 103 -9.49 -3.97 -13.57
N THR A 104 -10.15 -2.99 -12.93
CA THR A 104 -9.71 -2.36 -11.68
C THR A 104 -10.94 -1.94 -10.86
N SER A 105 -10.82 -1.97 -9.54
CA SER A 105 -11.79 -1.40 -8.61
C SER A 105 -11.18 -1.18 -7.24
N ALA A 106 -11.87 -0.37 -6.43
CA ALA A 106 -11.65 -0.29 -4.98
C ALA A 106 -12.96 -0.56 -4.23
N HIS A 107 -12.85 -0.76 -2.91
CA HIS A 107 -14.03 -0.96 -2.08
C HIS A 107 -14.74 0.36 -1.84
N TYR A 108 -13.98 1.45 -1.68
CA TYR A 108 -14.51 2.78 -1.39
C TYR A 108 -13.79 3.84 -2.23
N VAL A 109 -14.52 4.88 -2.60
CA VAL A 109 -13.99 6.13 -3.18
C VAL A 109 -14.40 7.29 -2.28
N VAL A 110 -13.47 8.17 -1.94
CA VAL A 110 -13.70 9.36 -1.09
C VAL A 110 -13.54 10.62 -1.93
N ARG A 111 -14.62 11.40 -2.05
CA ARG A 111 -14.64 12.67 -2.77
C ARG A 111 -13.84 13.74 -2.03
N SER A 112 -13.02 14.48 -2.77
CA SER A 112 -12.16 15.54 -2.28
C SER A 112 -12.95 16.71 -1.70
N GLY A 113 -13.94 17.22 -2.42
CA GLY A 113 -14.58 18.49 -2.07
C GLY A 113 -15.35 18.51 -0.75
N ASP A 114 -15.97 17.40 -0.37
CA ASP A 114 -16.87 17.32 0.80
C ASP A 114 -16.68 16.05 1.65
N GLY A 115 -15.77 15.17 1.28
CA GLY A 115 -15.54 13.91 1.99
C GLY A 115 -16.66 12.89 1.85
N HIS A 116 -17.56 13.01 0.86
CA HIS A 116 -18.55 11.97 0.56
C HIS A 116 -17.86 10.66 0.22
N VAL A 117 -18.40 9.54 0.70
CA VAL A 117 -17.86 8.20 0.46
C VAL A 117 -18.83 7.38 -0.38
N THR A 118 -18.32 6.70 -1.40
CA THR A 118 -19.10 5.71 -2.15
C THR A 118 -18.48 4.35 -1.97
N GLN A 119 -19.24 3.38 -1.48
CA GLN A 119 -18.83 1.98 -1.49
C GLN A 119 -19.18 1.36 -2.86
N MET A 120 -18.21 0.68 -3.48
CA MET A 120 -18.36 0.07 -4.81
C MET A 120 -18.20 -1.45 -4.83
N VAL A 121 -17.40 -2.00 -3.91
CA VAL A 121 -17.25 -3.45 -3.73
C VAL A 121 -17.59 -3.79 -2.28
N LYS A 122 -18.36 -4.85 -2.07
CA LYS A 122 -18.69 -5.32 -0.71
C LYS A 122 -17.41 -5.76 -0.01
N ASN A 123 -17.28 -5.51 1.30
CA ASN A 123 -16.06 -5.86 2.03
C ASN A 123 -15.75 -7.37 2.00
N LYS A 124 -16.77 -8.21 1.81
CA LYS A 124 -16.59 -9.67 1.70
C LYS A 124 -15.94 -10.10 0.38
N ASP A 125 -16.11 -9.32 -0.69
CA ASP A 125 -15.63 -9.59 -2.05
C ASP A 125 -14.27 -8.92 -2.25
N VAL A 126 -13.45 -9.37 -3.21
CA VAL A 126 -12.06 -8.94 -3.39
C VAL A 126 -11.94 -7.92 -4.52
N ALA A 127 -11.81 -6.64 -4.20
CA ALA A 127 -11.53 -5.59 -5.19
C ALA A 127 -10.14 -5.75 -5.84
N TRP A 128 -10.02 -5.38 -7.11
CA TRP A 128 -8.76 -5.41 -7.87
C TRP A 128 -8.06 -4.04 -7.79
N GLN A 129 -7.30 -3.80 -6.71
CA GLN A 129 -6.71 -2.48 -6.40
C GLN A 129 -5.18 -2.45 -6.33
N ALA A 130 -4.53 -3.48 -5.78
CA ALA A 130 -3.14 -3.36 -5.32
C ALA A 130 -2.08 -3.80 -6.34
N GLY A 131 -2.47 -4.45 -7.44
CA GLY A 131 -1.53 -5.18 -8.32
C GLY A 131 -0.82 -6.36 -7.64
N ASN A 132 -1.15 -6.66 -6.38
CA ASN A 132 -0.68 -7.80 -5.60
C ASN A 132 -1.89 -8.58 -5.09
N TRP A 133 -2.14 -9.75 -5.68
CA TRP A 133 -3.32 -10.57 -5.37
C TRP A 133 -3.40 -11.02 -3.91
N TYR A 134 -2.26 -11.31 -3.29
CA TYR A 134 -2.20 -11.62 -1.87
C TYR A 134 -2.68 -10.43 -1.02
N LEU A 135 -2.28 -9.19 -1.35
CA LEU A 135 -2.76 -7.99 -0.67
C LEU A 135 -4.24 -7.70 -0.98
N ASN A 136 -4.68 -7.82 -2.24
CA ASN A 136 -6.10 -7.63 -2.60
C ASN A 136 -7.01 -8.51 -1.75
N THR A 137 -6.67 -9.79 -1.65
CA THR A 137 -7.47 -10.75 -0.89
C THR A 137 -7.48 -10.42 0.60
N HIS A 138 -6.42 -9.85 1.16
CA HIS A 138 -6.30 -9.55 2.59
C HIS A 138 -6.55 -8.08 2.97
N SER A 139 -7.08 -7.25 2.06
CA SER A 139 -7.24 -5.81 2.31
C SER A 139 -8.59 -5.23 1.91
N ILE A 140 -8.83 -4.02 2.41
CA ILE A 140 -9.80 -3.07 1.87
C ILE A 140 -9.01 -1.96 1.17
N GLY A 141 -9.31 -1.72 -0.10
CA GLY A 141 -8.77 -0.59 -0.87
C GLY A 141 -9.69 0.63 -0.78
N ILE A 142 -9.12 1.79 -0.51
CA ILE A 142 -9.83 3.08 -0.41
C ILE A 142 -9.13 4.07 -1.33
N GLU A 143 -9.88 4.57 -2.31
CA GLU A 143 -9.46 5.59 -3.27
C GLU A 143 -9.78 6.98 -2.74
N GLN A 144 -8.81 7.88 -2.83
CA GLN A 144 -8.98 9.31 -2.58
C GLN A 144 -9.07 10.01 -3.93
N GLU A 145 -10.16 10.74 -4.19
CA GLU A 145 -10.21 11.60 -5.38
C GLU A 145 -9.01 12.56 -5.40
N GLY A 146 -8.16 12.44 -6.40
CA GLY A 146 -7.07 13.38 -6.60
C GLY A 146 -5.97 12.90 -7.52
N VAL A 147 -4.90 13.70 -7.55
CA VAL A 147 -3.69 13.47 -8.34
C VAL A 147 -2.51 13.56 -7.38
N ALA A 148 -1.73 12.48 -7.26
CA ALA A 148 -0.64 12.34 -6.28
C ALA A 148 0.36 13.50 -6.32
N THR A 149 0.65 14.01 -7.52
CA THR A 149 1.60 15.12 -7.75
C THR A 149 1.05 16.51 -7.44
N GLU A 150 -0.27 16.67 -7.30
CA GLU A 150 -0.93 17.96 -7.04
C GLU A 150 -1.25 18.18 -5.55
N GLY A 151 -1.24 17.11 -4.75
CA GLY A 151 -1.18 17.17 -3.29
C GLY A 151 -2.30 17.99 -2.64
N ALA A 152 -1.94 19.10 -1.99
CA ALA A 152 -2.86 19.91 -1.18
C ALA A 152 -4.08 20.46 -1.94
N LYS A 153 -4.04 20.48 -3.28
CA LYS A 153 -5.21 20.81 -4.12
C LYS A 153 -6.36 19.81 -3.91
N TRP A 154 -6.05 18.54 -3.68
CA TRP A 154 -7.01 17.44 -3.58
C TRP A 154 -7.19 16.90 -2.17
N TYR A 155 -6.13 16.89 -1.36
CA TYR A 155 -6.20 16.29 -0.01
C TYR A 155 -6.78 17.27 1.02
N THR A 156 -8.10 17.43 0.97
CA THR A 156 -8.84 18.38 1.82
C THR A 156 -9.02 17.89 3.26
N PRO A 157 -9.27 18.81 4.21
CA PRO A 157 -9.68 18.45 5.56
C PRO A 157 -10.90 17.53 5.65
N GLU A 158 -11.85 17.66 4.74
CA GLU A 158 -13.09 16.91 4.66
C GLU A 158 -12.80 15.46 4.28
N MET A 159 -12.01 15.26 3.21
CA MET A 159 -11.51 13.95 2.81
C MET A 159 -10.76 13.25 3.95
N TYR A 160 -9.77 13.93 4.58
CA TYR A 160 -9.02 13.34 5.70
C TYR A 160 -9.93 12.86 6.84
N ARG A 161 -10.95 13.65 7.20
CA ARG A 161 -11.89 13.31 8.28
C ARG A 161 -12.75 12.10 7.92
N SER A 162 -13.30 12.07 6.71
CA SER A 162 -14.13 10.97 6.23
C SER A 162 -13.32 9.68 6.07
N THR A 163 -12.14 9.75 5.45
CA THR A 163 -11.23 8.60 5.33
C THR A 163 -10.83 8.07 6.71
N ALA A 164 -10.48 8.95 7.67
CA ALA A 164 -10.15 8.51 9.02
C ALA A 164 -11.33 7.87 9.75
N ALA A 165 -12.55 8.38 9.59
CA ALA A 165 -13.75 7.80 10.17
C ALA A 165 -14.02 6.39 9.61
N LEU A 166 -13.92 6.23 8.28
CA LEU A 166 -14.06 4.95 7.60
C LEU A 166 -12.98 3.96 8.04
N VAL A 167 -11.71 4.36 8.03
CA VAL A 167 -10.59 3.50 8.46
C VAL A 167 -10.74 3.05 9.91
N ARG A 168 -11.12 3.94 10.84
CA ARG A 168 -11.36 3.55 12.24
C ARG A 168 -12.49 2.52 12.37
N TYR A 169 -13.56 2.68 11.59
CA TYR A 169 -14.67 1.73 11.56
C TYR A 169 -14.24 0.35 11.03
N LEU A 170 -13.55 0.33 9.89
CA LEU A 170 -13.06 -0.91 9.27
C LEU A 170 -12.04 -1.61 10.18
N ALA A 171 -11.12 -0.84 10.78
CA ALA A 171 -10.13 -1.37 11.69
C ALA A 171 -10.75 -2.00 12.93
N ALA A 172 -11.78 -1.36 13.51
CA ALA A 172 -12.53 -1.94 14.62
C ALA A 172 -13.32 -3.20 14.21
N LYS A 173 -13.91 -3.21 13.00
CA LYS A 173 -14.69 -4.34 12.49
C LYS A 173 -13.84 -5.59 12.22
N TYR A 174 -12.61 -5.40 11.72
CA TYR A 174 -11.74 -6.48 11.27
C TYR A 174 -10.51 -6.73 12.14
N ASP A 175 -10.40 -6.04 13.29
CA ASP A 175 -9.25 -6.13 14.19
C ASP A 175 -7.92 -5.85 13.46
N ILE A 176 -7.88 -4.69 12.79
CA ILE A 176 -6.73 -4.20 12.05
C ILE A 176 -6.00 -3.17 12.93
N PRO A 177 -4.72 -3.38 13.27
CA PRO A 177 -3.94 -2.38 13.97
C PRO A 177 -3.87 -1.06 13.19
N LEU A 178 -4.06 0.05 13.89
CA LEU A 178 -3.91 1.39 13.31
C LEU A 178 -2.42 1.79 13.37
N ASP A 179 -1.62 1.20 12.50
CA ASP A 179 -0.20 1.49 12.32
C ASP A 179 0.18 1.45 10.82
N ARG A 180 1.42 1.81 10.50
CA ARG A 180 1.94 1.85 9.13
C ARG A 180 2.39 0.50 8.56
N GLN A 181 2.19 -0.60 9.29
CA GLN A 181 2.34 -1.96 8.75
C GLN A 181 1.01 -2.53 8.23
N HIS A 182 -0.12 -1.95 8.66
CA HIS A 182 -1.45 -2.42 8.29
C HIS A 182 -2.28 -1.38 7.55
N ILE A 183 -2.06 -0.09 7.81
CA ILE A 183 -2.63 1.04 7.08
C ILE A 183 -1.53 1.57 6.16
N ILE A 184 -1.54 1.12 4.91
CA ILE A 184 -0.47 1.37 3.93
C ILE A 184 -0.98 2.26 2.79
N GLY A 185 -0.09 3.00 2.14
CA GLY A 185 -0.38 3.50 0.79
C GLY A 185 -0.12 2.40 -0.22
N HIS A 186 -0.48 2.59 -1.48
CA HIS A 186 -0.06 1.70 -2.56
C HIS A 186 1.48 1.70 -2.72
N ASP A 187 2.13 2.82 -2.38
CA ASP A 187 3.58 2.94 -2.17
C ASP A 187 4.15 1.92 -1.17
N GLY A 188 3.33 1.40 -0.26
CA GLY A 188 3.68 0.41 0.75
C GLY A 188 3.47 -1.05 0.32
N VAL A 189 2.82 -1.32 -0.82
CA VAL A 189 2.47 -2.69 -1.28
C VAL A 189 3.68 -3.36 -1.96
N PRO A 190 4.17 -4.53 -1.55
CA PRO A 190 5.30 -5.17 -2.20
C PRO A 190 4.95 -5.73 -3.60
N PRO A 191 5.93 -5.83 -4.52
CA PRO A 191 5.76 -6.60 -5.74
C PRO A 191 5.68 -8.10 -5.43
N THR A 192 5.00 -8.88 -6.27
CA THR A 192 4.89 -10.34 -6.09
C THR A 192 6.13 -11.10 -6.58
N SER A 193 7.03 -10.44 -7.31
CA SER A 193 8.30 -10.98 -7.80
C SER A 193 9.29 -9.84 -8.06
N ALA A 194 10.59 -10.15 -8.14
CA ALA A 194 11.63 -9.14 -8.36
C ALA A 194 11.39 -8.30 -9.63
N ALA A 195 11.02 -8.96 -10.74
CA ALA A 195 10.75 -8.31 -12.02
C ALA A 195 9.50 -7.40 -12.00
N GLY A 196 8.62 -7.54 -11.00
CA GLY A 196 7.43 -6.71 -10.84
C GLY A 196 7.68 -5.40 -10.08
N THR A 197 8.90 -5.15 -9.59
CA THR A 197 9.16 -3.97 -8.73
C THR A 197 8.91 -2.66 -9.47
N ALA A 198 9.42 -2.53 -10.70
CA ALA A 198 9.28 -1.32 -11.51
C ALA A 198 7.83 -1.01 -11.94
N SER A 199 6.92 -1.99 -11.85
CA SER A 199 5.50 -1.79 -12.17
C SER A 199 4.63 -1.52 -10.93
N MET A 200 5.23 -1.41 -9.75
CA MET A 200 4.47 -1.07 -8.56
C MET A 200 4.13 0.42 -8.52
N HIS A 201 2.99 0.73 -7.92
CA HIS A 201 2.49 2.08 -7.80
C HIS A 201 3.07 2.82 -6.58
N TRP A 202 2.82 4.12 -6.52
CA TRP A 202 3.43 5.04 -5.57
C TRP A 202 2.44 6.02 -4.92
N ASP A 203 1.15 5.91 -5.23
CA ASP A 203 0.06 6.62 -4.57
C ASP A 203 -0.08 6.19 -3.09
N PRO A 204 -0.57 7.08 -2.19
CA PRO A 204 -1.06 8.44 -2.43
C PRO A 204 0.08 9.50 -2.53
N GLY A 205 1.30 9.05 -2.75
CA GLY A 205 2.43 9.92 -3.07
C GLY A 205 2.97 10.73 -1.90
N THR A 206 3.84 11.68 -2.24
CA THR A 206 4.65 12.43 -1.27
C THR A 206 3.84 13.47 -0.49
N TYR A 207 2.69 13.88 -1.00
CA TYR A 207 1.90 14.99 -0.47
C TYR A 207 0.71 14.57 0.40
N TRP A 208 0.41 13.29 0.52
CA TRP A 208 -0.52 12.81 1.55
C TRP A 208 0.11 13.01 2.94
N ASP A 209 -0.48 13.86 3.78
CA ASP A 209 -0.04 14.13 5.15
C ASP A 209 -0.34 12.95 6.08
N TRP A 210 0.58 11.99 6.11
CA TRP A 210 0.50 10.82 6.98
C TRP A 210 0.47 11.19 8.47
N ASN A 211 1.15 12.28 8.89
CA ASN A 211 1.09 12.70 10.30
C ASN A 211 -0.32 13.13 10.69
N ARG A 212 -0.96 13.96 9.86
CA ARG A 212 -2.34 14.41 10.06
C ARG A 212 -3.29 13.23 10.04
N PHE A 213 -3.16 12.35 9.04
CA PHE A 213 -4.03 11.20 8.90
C PHE A 213 -3.93 10.27 10.12
N MET A 214 -2.72 9.86 10.52
CA MET A 214 -2.53 9.02 11.70
C MET A 214 -2.99 9.71 13.00
N ALA A 215 -2.85 11.03 13.12
CA ALA A 215 -3.41 11.77 14.25
C ALA A 215 -4.95 11.70 14.29
N LEU A 216 -5.63 11.79 13.15
CA LEU A 216 -7.09 11.60 13.06
C LEU A 216 -7.54 10.16 13.38
N LEU A 217 -6.67 9.18 13.18
CA LEU A 217 -6.87 7.80 13.66
C LEU A 217 -6.67 7.64 15.18
N GLY A 218 -6.25 8.69 15.89
CA GLY A 218 -5.90 8.64 17.32
C GLY A 218 -4.49 8.08 17.57
N LYS A 219 -3.64 8.08 16.54
CA LYS A 219 -2.27 7.53 16.55
C LYS A 219 -1.24 8.63 16.31
N LEU A 220 -1.37 9.71 17.08
CA LEU A 220 -0.39 10.80 17.06
C LEU A 220 1.01 10.24 17.37
N THR A 221 1.98 10.58 16.54
CA THR A 221 3.37 10.21 16.81
C THR A 221 3.83 10.94 18.08
N VAL A 222 4.21 10.19 19.11
CA VAL A 222 4.80 10.68 20.36
C VAL A 222 5.88 9.71 20.81
N PRO A 223 6.89 10.14 21.58
CA PRO A 223 7.91 9.22 22.07
C PRO A 223 7.29 8.12 22.93
N THR A 224 7.59 6.86 22.60
CA THR A 224 7.16 5.68 23.37
C THR A 224 8.34 4.83 23.85
N ALA A 225 9.57 5.24 23.50
CA ALA A 225 10.82 4.62 23.89
C ALA A 225 11.82 5.66 24.39
N ARG A 226 12.94 5.18 24.93
CA ARG A 226 14.07 6.04 25.32
C ARG A 226 14.72 6.64 24.07
N LYS A 227 15.44 7.76 24.24
CA LYS A 227 16.21 8.38 23.13
C LYS A 227 17.27 7.45 22.52
N SER A 228 17.72 6.46 23.27
CA SER A 228 18.68 5.45 22.84
C SER A 228 18.04 4.28 22.08
N SER A 229 16.72 4.30 21.83
CA SER A 229 16.06 3.24 21.09
C SER A 229 16.61 3.16 19.67
N GLU A 230 16.86 1.95 19.20
CA GLU A 230 17.21 1.71 17.80
C GLU A 230 16.03 1.91 16.86
N LEU A 231 14.79 1.81 17.37
CA LEU A 231 13.58 1.95 16.59
C LEU A 231 13.07 3.39 16.67
N ILE A 232 12.88 3.99 15.50
CA ILE A 232 12.36 5.34 15.36
C ILE A 232 11.13 5.35 14.47
N THR A 233 10.27 6.34 14.68
CA THR A 233 9.23 6.74 13.72
C THR A 233 9.67 8.04 13.04
N VAL A 234 9.68 8.06 11.70
CA VAL A 234 9.91 9.27 10.91
C VAL A 234 8.72 10.20 11.12
N SER A 235 8.98 11.45 11.50
CA SER A 235 7.93 12.39 11.92
C SER A 235 8.30 13.85 11.62
N PRO A 236 8.71 14.17 10.38
CA PRO A 236 8.95 15.55 9.98
C PRO A 236 7.66 16.36 10.15
N ARG A 237 7.79 17.66 10.50
CA ARG A 237 6.63 18.56 10.50
C ARG A 237 6.22 18.84 9.04
N PHE A 238 5.10 18.27 8.60
CA PHE A 238 4.65 18.30 7.19
C PHE A 238 4.78 19.68 6.52
N LYS A 239 4.23 20.73 7.14
CA LYS A 239 4.27 22.11 6.63
C LYS A 239 5.69 22.69 6.44
N ASP A 240 6.64 22.25 7.25
CA ASP A 240 8.02 22.73 7.26
C ASP A 240 8.94 21.83 6.44
N ASN A 241 8.52 20.57 6.19
CA ASN A 241 9.22 19.60 5.38
C ASN A 241 8.92 19.85 3.89
N LYS A 242 9.52 20.92 3.37
CA LYS A 242 9.41 21.31 1.98
C LYS A 242 10.45 20.58 1.14
N GLN A 243 10.00 19.79 0.18
CA GLN A 243 10.85 19.00 -0.70
C GLN A 243 10.63 19.41 -2.16
N ALA A 244 11.69 19.38 -2.96
CA ALA A 244 11.61 19.64 -4.40
C ALA A 244 11.53 18.32 -5.17
N PHE A 245 10.36 18.04 -5.74
CA PHE A 245 10.10 16.86 -6.55
C PHE A 245 9.86 17.21 -8.01
N ARG A 246 10.01 16.20 -8.88
CA ARG A 246 9.65 16.27 -10.30
C ARG A 246 8.56 15.26 -10.61
N ASP A 247 7.66 15.63 -11.50
CA ASP A 247 6.89 14.66 -12.27
C ASP A 247 7.77 14.29 -13.46
N CYS A 248 8.44 13.15 -13.35
CA CYS A 248 9.42 12.71 -14.33
C CYS A 248 8.78 12.13 -15.59
N GLU A 249 7.51 11.73 -15.55
CA GLU A 249 6.76 11.29 -16.72
C GLU A 249 6.40 12.50 -17.61
N LYS A 250 5.97 13.60 -16.97
CA LYS A 250 5.68 14.87 -17.67
C LYS A 250 6.91 15.74 -17.85
N ASN A 251 8.04 15.36 -17.27
CA ASN A 251 9.30 16.11 -17.26
C ASN A 251 9.16 17.56 -16.75
N ILE A 252 8.39 17.75 -15.66
CA ILE A 252 8.16 19.06 -15.03
C ILE A 252 8.59 19.06 -13.57
N ASP A 253 9.05 20.22 -13.11
CA ASP A 253 9.31 20.46 -11.69
C ASP A 253 7.98 20.76 -10.98
N LEU A 254 7.76 20.11 -9.83
CA LEU A 254 6.55 20.31 -9.05
C LEU A 254 6.72 21.51 -8.10
N PRO A 255 5.63 22.25 -7.81
CA PRO A 255 5.66 23.30 -6.82
C PRO A 255 6.12 22.78 -5.45
N VAL A 256 7.09 23.47 -4.85
CA VAL A 256 7.58 23.11 -3.51
C VAL A 256 6.48 23.33 -2.48
N GLN A 257 6.03 22.25 -1.87
CA GLN A 257 4.99 22.23 -0.84
C GLN A 257 5.34 21.28 0.30
N GLY A 258 4.52 21.26 1.35
CA GLY A 258 4.70 20.35 2.48
C GLY A 258 4.61 18.89 2.04
N SER A 259 5.44 18.03 2.62
CA SER A 259 5.59 16.64 2.20
C SER A 259 5.72 15.70 3.40
N SER A 260 5.23 14.48 3.25
CA SER A 260 5.52 13.38 4.17
C SER A 260 6.88 12.74 3.89
N ALA A 261 7.41 12.87 2.69
CA ALA A 261 8.66 12.22 2.30
C ALA A 261 9.91 12.94 2.83
N VAL A 262 10.87 12.15 3.30
CA VAL A 262 12.22 12.57 3.69
C VAL A 262 13.21 11.88 2.75
N PRO A 263 14.02 12.64 1.98
CA PRO A 263 15.03 12.08 1.09
C PRO A 263 16.07 11.24 1.83
N LEU A 264 16.51 10.17 1.19
CA LEU A 264 17.54 9.27 1.66
C LEU A 264 18.76 9.37 0.75
N HIS A 265 19.92 9.55 1.36
CA HIS A 265 21.21 9.71 0.71
C HIS A 265 22.12 8.50 0.95
N THR A 266 23.12 8.31 0.09
CA THR A 266 24.13 7.25 0.26
C THR A 266 25.12 7.55 1.37
N GLU A 267 25.36 8.82 1.68
CA GLU A 267 26.29 9.30 2.72
C GLU A 267 25.63 10.43 3.56
N PRO A 268 26.16 10.80 4.74
CA PRO A 268 25.64 11.92 5.55
C PRO A 268 26.01 13.29 4.94
N ASP A 269 25.66 13.50 3.68
CA ASP A 269 25.90 14.71 2.89
C ASP A 269 24.77 14.89 1.86
N THR A 270 24.20 16.09 1.79
CA THR A 270 23.16 16.45 0.80
C THR A 270 23.68 16.49 -0.63
N ALA A 271 24.99 16.63 -0.83
CA ALA A 271 25.61 16.53 -2.14
C ALA A 271 25.84 15.07 -2.58
N SER A 272 25.72 14.11 -1.65
CA SER A 272 25.84 12.70 -2.01
C SER A 272 24.61 12.22 -2.77
N PRO A 273 24.76 11.21 -3.66
CA PRO A 273 23.64 10.67 -4.42
C PRO A 273 22.47 10.23 -3.53
N LEU A 274 21.25 10.36 -4.05
CA LEU A 274 20.09 9.76 -3.41
C LEU A 274 20.19 8.22 -3.45
N PHE A 275 19.59 7.57 -2.45
CA PHE A 275 19.62 6.13 -2.31
C PHE A 275 18.98 5.45 -3.54
N SER A 276 19.70 4.48 -4.09
CA SER A 276 19.28 3.69 -5.24
C SER A 276 18.62 2.38 -4.77
N ASP A 277 17.29 2.29 -4.89
CA ASP A 277 16.56 1.04 -4.65
C ASP A 277 16.95 0.03 -5.74
N PRO A 278 17.54 -1.14 -5.38
CA PRO A 278 18.03 -2.11 -6.36
C PRO A 278 16.92 -2.74 -7.23
N GLY A 279 15.65 -2.60 -6.85
CA GLY A 279 14.51 -3.03 -7.65
C GLY A 279 13.99 -1.99 -8.63
N LEU A 280 14.18 -0.70 -8.35
CA LEU A 280 13.81 0.41 -9.24
C LEU A 280 14.95 0.76 -10.21
N HIS A 281 16.17 0.79 -9.68
CA HIS A 281 17.39 1.17 -10.40
C HIS A 281 18.25 -0.05 -10.64
N THR A 282 17.75 -0.99 -11.44
CA THR A 282 18.43 -2.27 -11.71
C THR A 282 19.75 -2.11 -12.45
N ASP A 283 19.97 -0.96 -13.08
CA ASP A 283 21.22 -0.56 -13.74
C ASP A 283 22.26 0.05 -12.77
N GLY A 284 21.90 0.21 -11.48
CA GLY A 284 22.74 0.83 -10.47
C GLY A 284 22.78 2.36 -10.54
N SER A 285 21.91 2.99 -11.35
CA SER A 285 21.76 4.44 -11.37
C SER A 285 21.37 4.97 -9.97
N PRO A 286 21.81 6.19 -9.59
CA PRO A 286 21.37 6.81 -8.36
C PRO A 286 19.84 6.96 -8.30
N GLY A 287 19.32 7.02 -7.07
CA GLY A 287 17.97 7.52 -6.86
C GLY A 287 17.80 8.94 -7.38
N THR A 288 16.56 9.32 -7.60
CA THR A 288 16.15 10.60 -8.19
C THR A 288 15.19 11.33 -7.26
N ASN A 289 14.95 12.61 -7.56
CA ASN A 289 13.89 13.39 -6.92
C ASN A 289 12.54 13.26 -7.65
N CYS A 290 12.33 12.23 -8.46
CA CYS A 290 11.02 11.95 -9.04
C CYS A 290 10.01 11.65 -7.92
N ALA A 291 8.79 12.19 -8.04
CA ALA A 291 7.72 11.89 -7.10
C ALA A 291 7.43 10.37 -7.05
N ALA A 292 7.52 9.71 -8.20
CA ALA A 292 7.37 8.26 -8.35
C ALA A 292 8.56 7.42 -7.85
N ASP A 293 9.73 7.99 -7.55
CA ASP A 293 10.87 7.22 -7.05
C ASP A 293 10.76 7.02 -5.53
N TRP A 294 9.92 6.07 -5.10
CA TRP A 294 9.70 5.78 -3.68
C TRP A 294 10.94 5.23 -2.98
N GLY A 295 11.87 4.62 -3.72
CA GLY A 295 13.05 3.96 -3.19
C GLY A 295 14.03 4.92 -2.52
N SER A 296 14.08 6.16 -3.01
CA SER A 296 14.98 7.23 -2.57
C SER A 296 14.48 8.02 -1.36
N LYS A 297 13.37 7.62 -0.72
CA LYS A 297 12.74 8.37 0.37
C LYS A 297 12.00 7.49 1.37
N ILE A 298 11.97 7.93 2.62
CA ILE A 298 11.12 7.36 3.68
C ILE A 298 9.97 8.31 3.98
N SER A 299 8.77 7.77 4.22
CA SER A 299 7.56 8.57 4.44
C SER A 299 7.29 8.79 5.94
N ALA A 300 6.66 9.92 6.27
CA ALA A 300 6.24 10.23 7.62
C ALA A 300 5.37 9.11 8.20
N THR A 301 5.50 8.91 9.50
CA THR A 301 4.90 7.85 10.32
C THR A 301 5.39 6.43 10.04
N GLN A 302 6.19 6.19 8.99
CA GLN A 302 6.91 4.92 8.85
C GLN A 302 7.96 4.77 9.95
N GLN A 303 8.23 3.52 10.30
CA GLN A 303 9.27 3.18 11.24
C GLN A 303 10.56 2.83 10.51
N ALA A 304 11.69 2.96 11.20
CA ALA A 304 13.00 2.50 10.73
C ALA A 304 13.89 2.10 11.89
N VAL A 305 14.83 1.18 11.63
CA VAL A 305 15.89 0.84 12.60
C VAL A 305 17.14 1.65 12.28
N VAL A 306 17.63 2.36 13.27
CA VAL A 306 18.86 3.15 13.22
C VAL A 306 20.06 2.21 13.04
N ALA A 307 20.87 2.50 12.03
CA ALA A 307 22.08 1.76 11.69
C ALA A 307 23.36 2.53 12.05
N ASP A 308 23.32 3.86 12.12
CA ASP A 308 24.46 4.71 12.45
C ASP A 308 24.06 6.18 12.72
N HIS A 309 25.03 6.97 13.18
CA HIS A 309 24.90 8.41 13.37
C HIS A 309 26.11 9.19 12.84
N ALA A 310 25.83 10.39 12.32
CA ALA A 310 26.84 11.40 12.01
C ALA A 310 26.30 12.78 12.45
N PRO A 311 27.14 13.83 12.58
CA PRO A 311 26.68 15.15 13.03
C PRO A 311 25.52 15.69 12.17
N GLY A 312 24.31 15.73 12.72
CA GLY A 312 23.10 16.18 12.02
C GLY A 312 22.47 15.16 11.08
N TRP A 313 22.88 13.89 11.14
CA TRP A 313 22.39 12.82 10.26
C TRP A 313 22.12 11.51 11.03
N THR A 314 21.17 10.75 10.52
CA THR A 314 20.85 9.41 11.00
C THR A 314 20.88 8.44 9.83
N ALA A 315 21.63 7.34 9.97
CA ALA A 315 21.58 6.23 9.03
C ALA A 315 20.54 5.22 9.51
N ILE A 316 19.80 4.62 8.58
CA ILE A 316 18.86 3.52 8.83
C ILE A 316 19.18 2.33 7.94
N TRP A 317 18.76 1.14 8.36
CA TRP A 317 18.74 -0.02 7.48
C TRP A 317 17.64 0.14 6.43
N TRP A 318 18.02 0.11 5.15
CA TRP A 318 17.15 0.37 4.01
C TRP A 318 17.59 -0.50 2.83
N TYR A 319 16.70 -1.38 2.34
CA TYR A 319 16.98 -2.33 1.24
C TYR A 319 18.33 -3.05 1.31
N GLY A 320 18.74 -3.49 2.50
CA GLY A 320 19.98 -4.24 2.70
C GLY A 320 21.26 -3.39 2.80
N LYS A 321 21.15 -2.05 2.82
CA LYS A 321 22.25 -1.09 2.94
C LYS A 321 21.93 -0.01 3.99
N LYS A 322 22.91 0.83 4.33
CA LYS A 322 22.66 2.07 5.08
C LYS A 322 22.10 3.13 4.14
N ALA A 323 21.11 3.88 4.61
CA ALA A 323 20.62 5.08 3.94
C ALA A 323 20.53 6.23 4.97
N TRP A 324 20.95 7.43 4.57
CA TRP A 324 21.11 8.57 5.47
C TRP A 324 20.06 9.63 5.21
N PHE A 325 19.50 10.21 6.27
CA PHE A 325 18.69 11.41 6.16
C PHE A 325 19.05 12.42 7.23
N GLN A 326 18.75 13.69 6.94
CA GLN A 326 19.07 14.79 7.82
C GLN A 326 18.22 14.76 9.09
N THR A 327 18.89 14.84 10.24
CA THR A 327 18.29 15.01 11.56
C THR A 327 18.92 16.21 12.28
N PRO A 328 18.75 17.44 11.76
CA PRO A 328 19.40 18.61 12.34
C PRO A 328 19.00 18.84 13.80
N ALA A 329 19.91 19.40 14.59
CA ALA A 329 19.63 19.72 15.98
C ALA A 329 18.39 20.63 16.09
N ARG A 330 17.55 20.36 17.09
CA ARG A 330 16.31 21.12 17.39
C ARG A 330 15.22 21.01 16.32
N THR A 331 15.32 20.10 15.36
CA THR A 331 14.19 19.71 14.50
C THR A 331 13.51 18.46 15.04
N ARG A 332 12.28 18.24 14.57
CA ARG A 332 11.55 16.99 14.80
C ARG A 332 11.49 16.25 13.48
N THR A 333 12.53 15.47 13.17
CA THR A 333 12.53 14.55 12.02
C THR A 333 12.21 13.12 12.43
N THR A 334 12.60 12.73 13.66
CA THR A 334 12.39 11.38 14.20
C THR A 334 11.80 11.44 15.60
N THR A 335 11.08 10.38 15.96
CA THR A 335 10.52 10.17 17.29
C THR A 335 10.93 8.78 17.78
N PRO A 336 11.65 8.63 18.91
CA PRO A 336 12.01 7.33 19.46
C PRO A 336 10.75 6.51 19.79
N THR A 337 10.70 5.27 19.32
CA THR A 337 9.47 4.47 19.34
C THR A 337 9.73 3.05 19.83
N ALA A 338 8.90 2.58 20.76
CA ALA A 338 8.92 1.18 21.17
C ALA A 338 8.15 0.33 20.16
N GLY A 339 8.59 -0.90 19.96
CA GLY A 339 7.97 -1.80 18.97
C GLY A 339 8.76 -3.07 18.82
N TYR A 340 8.59 -3.72 17.67
CA TYR A 340 9.28 -4.95 17.34
C TYR A 340 10.12 -4.78 16.08
N VAL A 341 11.27 -5.44 16.08
CA VAL A 341 12.19 -5.52 14.96
C VAL A 341 12.43 -6.98 14.59
N VAL A 342 12.61 -7.22 13.31
CA VAL A 342 12.89 -8.52 12.71
C VAL A 342 14.39 -8.59 12.41
N ARG A 343 15.04 -9.67 12.86
CA ARG A 343 16.48 -9.92 12.67
C ARG A 343 16.72 -11.34 12.18
N PRO A 344 17.75 -11.60 11.35
CA PRO A 344 18.15 -12.96 11.02
C PRO A 344 18.50 -13.74 12.28
N LYS A 345 18.07 -15.01 12.37
CA LYS A 345 18.51 -15.92 13.42
C LYS A 345 20.02 -16.14 13.36
N ALA A 346 20.61 -16.48 14.51
CA ALA A 346 22.01 -16.85 14.59
C ALA A 346 22.38 -17.93 13.54
N GLY A 347 23.49 -17.72 12.82
CA GLY A 347 23.95 -18.61 11.75
C GLY A 347 23.34 -18.35 10.37
N LYS A 348 22.34 -17.46 10.23
CA LYS A 348 21.81 -17.03 8.93
C LYS A 348 22.61 -15.82 8.42
N ALA A 349 23.34 -16.00 7.32
CA ALA A 349 24.06 -14.90 6.68
C ALA A 349 23.09 -13.87 6.05
N GLU A 350 22.00 -14.36 5.47
CA GLU A 350 20.92 -13.56 4.91
C GLU A 350 19.58 -14.28 5.01
N VAL A 351 18.49 -13.52 5.05
CA VAL A 351 17.11 -14.01 5.05
C VAL A 351 16.41 -13.53 3.79
N PRO A 352 15.84 -14.43 2.97
CA PRO A 352 15.04 -14.06 1.81
C PRO A 352 13.76 -13.32 2.20
N VAL A 353 13.39 -12.35 1.38
CA VAL A 353 12.19 -11.52 1.55
C VAL A 353 11.20 -11.84 0.44
N TYR A 354 9.92 -11.88 0.77
CA TYR A 354 8.83 -12.23 -0.13
C TYR A 354 7.80 -11.11 -0.17
N GLY A 355 7.19 -10.88 -1.34
CA GLY A 355 6.05 -9.96 -1.46
C GLY A 355 4.68 -10.60 -1.24
N VAL A 356 4.65 -11.90 -0.99
CA VAL A 356 3.44 -12.70 -0.72
C VAL A 356 3.75 -13.77 0.33
N ALA A 357 2.78 -14.14 1.16
CA ALA A 357 2.87 -15.25 2.10
C ALA A 357 1.99 -16.43 1.65
N TYR A 358 2.29 -16.96 0.46
CA TYR A 358 1.57 -18.09 -0.12
C TYR A 358 1.96 -19.44 0.51
N PRO A 359 1.09 -20.46 0.42
CA PRO A 359 1.42 -21.82 0.81
C PRO A 359 2.63 -22.37 0.04
N GLU A 360 3.36 -23.28 0.68
CA GLU A 360 4.38 -24.09 0.03
C GLU A 360 3.73 -25.08 -0.95
N LYS A 361 4.49 -25.54 -1.94
CA LYS A 361 3.96 -26.43 -3.01
C LYS A 361 3.28 -27.69 -2.46
N SER A 362 3.85 -28.27 -1.40
CA SER A 362 3.34 -29.49 -0.74
C SER A 362 2.04 -29.29 0.04
N GLU A 363 1.57 -28.05 0.17
CA GLU A 363 0.36 -27.71 0.94
C GLU A 363 -0.88 -27.63 0.07
N TYR A 364 -0.71 -27.66 -1.25
CA TYR A 364 -1.80 -27.78 -2.20
C TYR A 364 -2.21 -29.25 -2.41
N PRO A 365 -3.46 -29.53 -2.82
CA PRO A 365 -3.82 -30.85 -3.35
C PRO A 365 -2.87 -31.25 -4.49
N ALA A 366 -2.47 -32.52 -4.51
CA ALA A 366 -1.43 -33.01 -5.42
C ALA A 366 -1.81 -32.89 -6.91
N ASP A 367 -3.10 -32.94 -7.21
CA ASP A 367 -3.72 -32.83 -8.53
C ASP A 367 -4.11 -31.39 -8.90
N PHE A 368 -3.97 -30.43 -7.98
CA PHE A 368 -4.23 -29.01 -8.27
C PHE A 368 -3.10 -28.45 -9.13
N ALA A 369 -3.40 -28.00 -10.34
CA ALA A 369 -2.39 -27.54 -11.31
C ALA A 369 -1.94 -26.08 -11.11
N ASP A 370 -2.78 -25.22 -10.54
CA ASP A 370 -2.53 -23.77 -10.39
C ASP A 370 -1.87 -23.40 -9.05
N GLN A 371 -0.96 -24.24 -8.57
CA GLN A 371 -0.22 -24.02 -7.32
C GLN A 371 0.60 -22.73 -7.41
N ARG A 372 0.32 -21.77 -6.52
CA ARG A 372 1.08 -20.51 -6.43
C ARG A 372 1.98 -20.53 -5.20
N VAL A 373 3.28 -20.34 -5.40
CA VAL A 373 4.26 -20.24 -4.32
C VAL A 373 4.92 -18.86 -4.37
N GLY A 374 5.33 -18.35 -3.22
CA GLY A 374 6.09 -17.09 -3.15
C GLY A 374 7.49 -17.26 -3.73
N THR A 375 7.93 -16.33 -4.55
CA THR A 375 9.33 -16.22 -4.98
C THR A 375 10.03 -15.14 -4.18
N ALA A 376 11.32 -15.34 -3.88
CA ALA A 376 12.10 -14.34 -3.18
C ALA A 376 12.26 -13.08 -4.05
N LEU A 377 12.18 -11.92 -3.42
CA LEU A 377 12.51 -10.63 -4.01
C LEU A 377 14.03 -10.44 -4.02
N GLN A 378 14.48 -9.40 -4.71
CA GLN A 378 15.89 -8.95 -4.76
C GLN A 378 16.42 -8.43 -3.42
N TYR A 379 15.57 -8.34 -2.39
CA TYR A 379 15.91 -7.82 -1.08
C TYR A 379 16.20 -8.95 -0.11
N THR A 380 17.21 -8.76 0.74
CA THR A 380 17.52 -9.69 1.85
C THR A 380 17.77 -8.93 3.14
N ILE A 381 17.49 -9.57 4.26
CA ILE A 381 17.90 -9.09 5.59
C ILE A 381 19.24 -9.77 5.91
N LYS A 382 20.33 -9.00 5.92
CA LYS A 382 21.68 -9.54 6.16
C LYS A 382 21.96 -9.68 7.65
N ALA A 383 22.86 -10.58 8.02
CA ALA A 383 23.36 -10.70 9.39
C ALA A 383 23.81 -9.33 9.94
N GLY A 384 23.40 -9.01 11.17
CA GLY A 384 23.65 -7.71 11.80
C GLY A 384 22.67 -6.59 11.43
N GLN A 385 21.74 -6.82 10.49
CA GLN A 385 20.67 -5.88 10.17
C GLN A 385 19.40 -6.16 10.98
N SER A 386 18.54 -5.15 11.06
CA SER A 386 17.21 -5.28 11.66
C SER A 386 16.24 -4.35 10.94
N TYR A 387 14.97 -4.73 10.86
CA TYR A 387 13.92 -3.93 10.22
C TYR A 387 12.66 -3.92 11.08
N PRO A 388 11.85 -2.84 11.08
CA PRO A 388 10.57 -2.81 11.81
C PRO A 388 9.63 -3.90 11.30
N GLY A 389 8.92 -4.59 12.19
CA GLY A 389 8.06 -5.70 11.78
C GLY A 389 7.75 -6.69 12.90
N GLY A 390 7.38 -7.90 12.52
CA GLY A 390 7.17 -9.03 13.42
C GLY A 390 5.71 -9.37 13.69
N GLY A 391 4.76 -8.69 13.04
CA GLY A 391 3.35 -9.08 13.08
C GLY A 391 3.12 -10.38 12.31
N GLU A 392 2.23 -11.25 12.79
CA GLU A 392 1.85 -12.45 12.02
C GLU A 392 1.14 -12.05 10.73
N ALA A 393 1.66 -12.51 9.60
CA ALA A 393 1.03 -12.31 8.30
C ALA A 393 -0.02 -13.41 8.06
N PRO A 394 -1.17 -13.12 7.42
CA PRO A 394 -2.09 -14.16 7.01
C PRO A 394 -1.43 -15.07 5.96
N THR A 395 -1.56 -16.39 6.07
CA THR A 395 -0.86 -17.33 5.18
C THR A 395 -1.87 -18.07 4.31
N GLY A 396 -1.79 -17.90 2.99
CA GLY A 396 -2.68 -18.59 2.07
C GLY A 396 -2.87 -17.92 0.72
N PHE A 397 -3.57 -18.64 -0.16
CA PHE A 397 -3.86 -18.25 -1.53
C PHE A 397 -5.35 -18.46 -1.83
N PHE A 398 -6.03 -17.40 -2.26
CA PHE A 398 -7.41 -17.47 -2.75
C PHE A 398 -7.39 -17.72 -4.26
N TYR A 399 -7.98 -18.81 -4.71
CA TYR A 399 -8.06 -19.16 -6.13
C TYR A 399 -9.44 -18.78 -6.66
N ALA A 400 -9.51 -17.77 -7.53
CA ALA A 400 -10.75 -17.32 -8.15
C ALA A 400 -10.54 -17.02 -9.66
N PRO A 401 -10.32 -18.05 -10.50
CA PRO A 401 -10.10 -17.87 -11.93
C PRO A 401 -11.33 -17.47 -12.73
N THR A 402 -12.55 -17.89 -12.34
CA THR A 402 -13.76 -17.69 -13.15
C THR A 402 -14.80 -16.80 -12.49
N ILE A 403 -15.68 -16.19 -13.29
CA ILE A 403 -16.76 -15.34 -12.79
C ILE A 403 -17.85 -16.11 -12.02
N ASP A 404 -18.02 -17.40 -12.29
CA ASP A 404 -19.15 -18.20 -11.82
C ASP A 404 -18.75 -19.38 -10.92
N ALA A 405 -17.49 -19.40 -10.48
CA ALA A 405 -16.91 -20.48 -9.69
C ALA A 405 -17.08 -21.87 -10.34
N SER A 406 -16.99 -21.93 -11.67
CA SER A 406 -17.26 -23.15 -12.44
C SER A 406 -16.10 -24.14 -12.46
N TYR A 407 -14.87 -23.72 -12.13
CA TYR A 407 -13.71 -24.61 -12.12
C TYR A 407 -13.63 -25.45 -10.83
N PRO A 408 -12.97 -26.63 -10.86
CA PRO A 408 -12.67 -27.37 -9.64
C PRO A 408 -11.86 -26.51 -8.65
N LEU A 409 -12.28 -26.52 -7.39
CA LEU A 409 -11.67 -25.73 -6.30
C LEU A 409 -11.72 -24.20 -6.52
N ASP A 410 -12.51 -23.72 -7.47
CA ASP A 410 -12.71 -22.29 -7.68
C ASP A 410 -13.35 -21.63 -6.46
N HIS A 411 -12.95 -20.39 -6.20
CA HIS A 411 -13.24 -19.62 -5.00
C HIS A 411 -12.83 -20.33 -3.68
N ALA A 412 -11.89 -21.29 -3.73
CA ALA A 412 -11.31 -21.89 -2.54
C ALA A 412 -10.16 -21.04 -1.98
N TYR A 413 -10.04 -21.05 -0.65
CA TYR A 413 -8.88 -20.48 0.05
C TYR A 413 -7.95 -21.58 0.57
N PHE A 414 -6.77 -21.69 -0.02
CA PHE A 414 -5.73 -22.63 0.38
C PHE A 414 -4.91 -22.02 1.52
N ARG A 415 -5.08 -22.56 2.73
CA ARG A 415 -4.34 -22.10 3.92
C ARG A 415 -2.93 -22.67 3.93
N GLY A 416 -1.92 -21.80 4.12
CA GLY A 416 -0.53 -22.21 4.30
C GLY A 416 -0.19 -22.47 5.76
N LYS A 417 0.61 -23.51 6.05
CA LYS A 417 1.13 -23.84 7.38
C LYS A 417 2.48 -23.17 7.64
N GLU A 418 3.28 -22.89 6.61
CA GLU A 418 4.50 -22.08 6.75
C GLU A 418 4.12 -20.71 7.31
N LYS A 419 4.78 -20.30 8.40
CA LYS A 419 4.48 -19.05 9.09
C LYS A 419 5.34 -17.93 8.58
N TYR A 420 4.70 -16.82 8.26
CA TYR A 420 5.36 -15.59 7.83
C TYR A 420 5.10 -14.47 8.83
N VAL A 421 6.06 -13.56 8.95
CA VAL A 421 5.89 -12.29 9.65
C VAL A 421 6.08 -11.11 8.72
N THR A 422 5.39 -10.02 9.02
CA THR A 422 5.54 -8.74 8.34
C THR A 422 6.90 -8.13 8.63
N VAL A 423 7.46 -7.44 7.66
CA VAL A 423 8.65 -6.60 7.82
C VAL A 423 8.53 -5.39 6.90
N GLN A 424 8.92 -4.21 7.35
CA GLN A 424 9.06 -3.04 6.48
C GLN A 424 10.50 -3.02 5.94
N ILE A 425 10.67 -3.44 4.69
CA ILE A 425 11.97 -3.41 4.03
C ILE A 425 12.00 -2.27 3.03
N GLY A 426 12.76 -1.24 3.37
CA GLY A 426 12.68 0.01 2.65
C GLY A 426 11.30 0.66 2.78
N HIS A 427 10.75 1.09 1.65
CA HIS A 427 9.47 1.82 1.61
C HIS A 427 8.25 0.91 1.78
N ARG A 428 8.38 -0.37 1.43
CA ARG A 428 7.26 -1.32 1.33
C ARG A 428 7.22 -2.28 2.52
N ILE A 429 6.02 -2.73 2.89
CA ILE A 429 5.90 -3.94 3.71
C ILE A 429 6.31 -5.15 2.87
N ALA A 430 6.72 -6.23 3.52
CA ALA A 430 7.07 -7.50 2.93
C ALA A 430 6.93 -8.61 3.97
N PHE A 431 7.26 -9.83 3.57
CA PHE A 431 7.09 -11.03 4.39
C PHE A 431 8.40 -11.82 4.46
N VAL A 432 8.70 -12.36 5.63
CA VAL A 432 9.81 -13.30 5.83
C VAL A 432 9.32 -14.52 6.59
N LYS A 433 9.94 -15.67 6.37
CA LYS A 433 9.61 -16.89 7.09
C LYS A 433 9.95 -16.72 8.57
N ALA A 434 9.00 -16.97 9.46
CA ALA A 434 9.19 -16.88 10.91
C ALA A 434 10.25 -17.88 11.41
N SER A 435 10.47 -18.97 10.67
CA SER A 435 11.51 -19.95 10.92
C SER A 435 12.93 -19.38 10.76
N ASP A 436 13.11 -18.29 10.01
CA ASP A 436 14.43 -17.70 9.69
C ASP A 436 14.82 -16.48 10.53
N VAL A 437 13.88 -15.93 11.31
CA VAL A 437 14.07 -14.64 12.00
C VAL A 437 13.70 -14.67 13.49
N ASP A 438 14.36 -13.83 14.26
CA ASP A 438 13.98 -13.48 15.62
C ASP A 438 13.18 -12.18 15.61
N ILE A 439 12.14 -12.12 16.45
CA ILE A 439 11.30 -10.94 16.66
C ILE A 439 11.68 -10.37 18.02
N VAL A 440 12.36 -9.23 18.01
CA VAL A 440 12.93 -8.62 19.21
C VAL A 440 12.22 -7.31 19.52
N ARG A 441 11.92 -7.08 20.80
CA ARG A 441 11.32 -5.83 21.24
C ARG A 441 12.38 -4.73 21.33
N ALA A 442 12.14 -3.60 20.69
CA ALA A 442 12.92 -2.38 20.84
C ALA A 442 12.33 -1.53 21.99
N HIS A 443 13.20 -0.98 22.84
CA HIS A 443 12.87 -0.26 24.08
C HIS A 443 13.37 1.18 24.10
#